data_AF-A0A370I9P4-F1
#
_entry.id   AF-A0A370I9P4-F1
#
_cell.length_a   1.000
_cell.length_b   1.000
_cell.length_c   1.000
_cell.angle_alpha   90.00
_cell.angle_beta   90.00
_cell.angle_gamma   90.00
#
_symmetry.space_group_name_H-M   'P 1'
#
loop_
_entity.id
_entity.type
_entity.pdbx_description
1 polymer ?
#
loop_
_entity_poly.entity_id
_entity_poly.type
_entity_poly.pdbx_seq_one_letter_code
_entity_poly.pdbx_strand_id
1 'polypeptide(L)'
;MLTTIPVGWEGRTDLGPTLEVMTDGRAVKSPDAASAERKPGTAPQKLTGRIAPEVLAAAMVEAKALAAMDMGMPSDGDSSSTLLDFLGATPDQDVHLVVYSPNASGGLSDEQKGARQRFNELCKRLLDGFAQDR
;
A
#
# COMPACT_ATOMS: atom_id res chain seq x y z
N MET A 1 -1.03 7.35 -0.04
CA MET A 1 -0.18 6.63 -1.00
C MET A 1 -0.16 5.15 -0.64
N LEU A 2 0.26 4.30 -1.57
CA LEU A 2 0.57 2.88 -1.36
C LEU A 2 2.02 2.63 -1.76
N THR A 3 2.81 2.10 -0.85
CA THR A 3 4.24 1.82 -1.03
C THR A 3 4.55 0.41 -0.57
N THR A 4 5.29 -0.35 -1.38
CA THR A 4 5.86 -1.62 -0.98
C THR A 4 7.37 -1.48 -0.94
N ILE A 5 7.99 -1.88 0.16
CA ILE A 5 9.45 -1.98 0.32
C ILE A 5 9.78 -3.47 0.27
N PRO A 6 10.34 -3.96 -0.86
CA PRO A 6 10.75 -5.36 -0.97
C PRO A 6 11.88 -5.72 0.00
N VAL A 7 12.06 -7.02 0.25
CA VAL A 7 13.20 -7.53 1.01
C VAL A 7 14.53 -7.07 0.39
N GLY A 8 15.47 -6.63 1.23
CA GLY A 8 16.80 -6.20 0.79
C GLY A 8 16.84 -4.81 0.16
N TRP A 9 15.74 -4.06 0.22
CA TRP A 9 15.64 -2.70 -0.35
C TRP A 9 15.74 -1.60 0.71
N GLU A 10 16.06 -1.93 1.96
CA GLU A 10 16.13 -0.99 3.09
C GLU A 10 17.15 0.14 2.86
N GLY A 11 18.17 -0.10 2.02
CA GLY A 11 19.19 0.89 1.64
C GLY A 11 18.94 1.63 0.31
N ARG A 12 17.83 1.37 -0.40
CA ARG A 12 17.56 2.04 -1.68
C ARG A 12 17.11 3.48 -1.46
N THR A 13 17.72 4.41 -2.20
CA THR A 13 17.37 5.84 -2.18
C THR A 13 16.34 6.21 -3.25
N ASP A 14 15.97 5.27 -4.11
CA ASP A 14 15.07 5.43 -5.23
C ASP A 14 13.78 4.60 -5.04
N LEU A 15 13.37 4.44 -3.79
CA LEU A 15 12.04 3.98 -3.42
C LEU A 15 11.00 5.02 -3.84
N GLY A 16 9.80 4.55 -4.18
CA GLY A 16 8.67 5.40 -4.51
C GLY A 16 7.35 4.66 -4.31
N PRO A 17 6.23 5.38 -4.23
CA PRO A 17 4.93 4.76 -4.10
C PRO A 17 4.60 3.98 -5.37
N THR A 18 3.94 2.82 -5.22
CA THR A 18 3.34 2.10 -6.35
C THR A 18 2.06 2.82 -6.82
N LEU A 19 1.40 3.53 -5.92
CA LEU A 19 0.24 4.37 -6.23
C LEU A 19 0.21 5.58 -5.30
N GLU A 20 0.09 6.76 -5.90
CA GLU A 20 -0.15 8.01 -5.21
C GLU A 20 -1.47 8.61 -5.70
N VAL A 21 -2.33 9.06 -4.79
CA VAL A 21 -3.63 9.63 -5.11
C VAL A 21 -3.76 10.98 -4.42
N MET A 22 -4.08 12.00 -5.20
CA MET A 22 -4.35 13.36 -4.76
C MET A 22 -5.78 13.46 -4.21
N THR A 23 -6.05 14.51 -3.44
CA THR A 23 -7.37 14.76 -2.83
C THR A 23 -8.50 14.95 -3.86
N ASP A 24 -8.16 15.33 -5.09
CA ASP A 24 -9.11 15.49 -6.21
C ASP A 24 -9.29 14.22 -7.07
N GLY A 25 -8.74 13.09 -6.61
CA GLY A 25 -8.82 11.79 -7.28
C GLY A 25 -7.84 11.61 -8.45
N ARG A 26 -7.03 12.62 -8.81
CA ARG A 26 -5.88 12.39 -9.71
C ARG A 26 -4.90 11.43 -9.06
N ALA A 27 -4.32 10.55 -9.85
CA ALA A 27 -3.44 9.51 -9.38
C ALA A 27 -2.21 9.34 -10.27
N VAL A 28 -1.11 8.90 -9.66
CA VAL A 28 0.08 8.43 -10.35
C VAL A 28 0.32 6.98 -9.93
N LYS A 29 0.34 6.07 -10.91
CA LYS A 29 0.71 4.67 -10.72
C LYS A 29 2.14 4.45 -11.20
N SER A 30 2.94 3.78 -10.38
CA SER A 30 4.31 3.42 -10.70
C SER A 30 4.45 1.89 -10.67
N PRO A 31 4.18 1.21 -11.80
CA PRO A 31 4.02 -0.25 -11.83
C PRO A 31 5.30 -1.03 -11.51
N ASP A 32 6.47 -0.42 -11.72
CA ASP A 32 7.78 -1.01 -11.45
C ASP A 32 8.38 -0.53 -10.11
N ALA A 33 7.65 0.26 -9.31
CA ALA A 33 8.15 0.84 -8.06
C ALA A 33 8.70 -0.22 -7.09
N ALA A 34 8.04 -1.38 -7.00
CA ALA A 34 8.44 -2.51 -6.17
C ALA A 34 8.94 -3.73 -6.98
N SER A 35 9.24 -3.55 -8.28
CA SER A 35 9.71 -4.64 -9.13
C SER A 35 11.16 -4.99 -8.82
N ALA A 36 11.44 -6.28 -8.54
CA ALA A 36 12.79 -6.80 -8.37
C ALA A 36 13.67 -6.60 -9.62
N GLU A 37 13.05 -6.45 -10.79
CA GLU A 37 13.75 -6.23 -12.07
C GLU A 37 14.15 -4.76 -12.28
N ARG A 38 13.61 -3.82 -11.48
CA ARG A 38 13.96 -2.41 -11.59
C ARG A 38 15.38 -2.17 -11.08
N LYS A 39 16.27 -1.78 -12.00
CA LYS A 39 17.67 -1.45 -11.73
C LYS A 39 17.81 -0.48 -10.53
N PRO A 40 18.72 -0.74 -9.57
CA PRO A 40 19.06 0.20 -8.52
C PRO A 40 19.51 1.57 -9.03
N GLY A 41 19.03 2.65 -8.40
CA GLY A 41 19.33 4.03 -8.76
C GLY A 41 18.50 4.59 -9.91
N THR A 42 17.49 3.87 -10.40
CA THR A 42 16.61 4.29 -11.49
C THR A 42 15.24 4.64 -10.94
N ALA A 43 14.76 5.86 -11.16
CA ALA A 43 13.41 6.25 -10.77
C ALA A 43 12.34 5.34 -11.41
N PRO A 44 11.25 5.02 -10.71
CA PRO A 44 10.19 4.19 -11.28
C PRO A 44 9.44 4.92 -12.40
N GLN A 45 8.84 4.15 -13.28
CA GLN A 45 7.89 4.64 -14.29
C GLN A 45 6.72 5.35 -13.61
N LYS A 46 6.10 6.29 -14.32
CA LYS A 46 4.94 7.04 -13.84
C LYS A 46 3.85 7.06 -14.90
N LEU A 47 2.69 6.54 -14.53
CA LEU A 47 1.47 6.56 -15.33
C LEU A 47 0.49 7.50 -14.64
N THR A 48 0.04 8.54 -15.35
CA THR A 48 -0.97 9.47 -14.82
C THR A 48 -2.36 8.92 -15.09
N GLY A 49 -3.27 9.12 -14.14
CA GLY A 49 -4.63 8.65 -14.24
C GLY A 49 -5.48 9.17 -13.09
N ARG A 50 -6.53 8.42 -12.77
CA ARG A 50 -7.48 8.75 -11.71
C ARG A 50 -7.96 7.51 -10.99
N ILE A 51 -8.44 7.72 -9.77
CA ILE A 51 -9.27 6.75 -9.06
C ILE A 51 -10.65 7.37 -8.85
N ALA A 52 -11.69 6.57 -9.07
CA ALA A 52 -13.05 7.03 -8.88
C ALA A 52 -13.32 7.38 -7.40
N PRO A 53 -14.06 8.47 -7.10
CA PRO A 53 -14.31 8.91 -5.73
C PRO A 53 -14.93 7.83 -4.84
N GLU A 54 -15.81 7.01 -5.39
CA GLU A 54 -16.46 5.90 -4.69
C GLU A 54 -15.47 4.80 -4.25
N VAL A 55 -14.43 4.55 -5.05
CA VAL A 55 -13.37 3.59 -4.71
C VAL A 55 -12.54 4.15 -3.56
N LEU A 56 -12.21 5.44 -3.57
CA LEU A 56 -11.46 6.09 -2.49
C LEU A 56 -12.26 6.15 -1.19
N ALA A 57 -13.55 6.49 -1.26
CA ALA A 57 -14.43 6.51 -0.10
C ALA A 57 -14.53 5.12 0.55
N ALA A 58 -14.76 4.08 -0.26
CA ALA A 58 -14.80 2.69 0.23
C ALA A 58 -13.46 2.25 0.83
N ALA A 59 -12.34 2.64 0.20
CA ALA A 59 -11.00 2.32 0.67
C ALA A 59 -10.67 3.01 2.00
N MET A 60 -11.08 4.27 2.18
CA MET A 60 -10.88 5.00 3.45
C MET A 60 -11.67 4.37 4.60
N VAL A 61 -12.91 3.92 4.35
CA VAL A 61 -13.72 3.21 5.36
C VAL A 61 -13.03 1.91 5.78
N GLU A 62 -12.57 1.11 4.81
CA GLU A 62 -11.88 -0.15 5.10
C GLU A 62 -10.54 0.08 5.82
N ALA A 63 -9.77 1.10 5.41
CA ALA A 63 -8.52 1.45 6.07
C ALA A 63 -8.72 1.83 7.54
N LYS A 64 -9.76 2.63 7.85
CA LYS A 64 -10.12 2.99 9.23
C LYS A 64 -10.50 1.76 10.05
N ALA A 65 -11.25 0.82 9.46
CA ALA A 65 -11.60 -0.42 10.13
C ALA A 65 -10.36 -1.29 10.42
N LEU A 66 -9.44 -1.39 9.46
CA LEU A 66 -8.19 -2.12 9.60
C LEU A 66 -7.23 -1.50 10.62
N ALA A 67 -7.24 -0.16 10.76
CA ALA A 67 -6.40 0.55 11.73
C ALA A 67 -6.74 0.22 13.19
N ALA A 68 -7.93 -0.30 13.44
CA ALA A 68 -8.36 -0.77 14.76
C ALA A 68 -8.01 -2.25 15.03
N MET A 69 -7.46 -2.97 14.04
CA MET A 69 -7.15 -4.39 14.15
C MET A 69 -5.67 -4.63 14.45
N ASP A 70 -5.39 -5.67 15.23
CA ASP A 70 -4.03 -6.21 15.34
C ASP A 70 -3.69 -7.03 14.10
N MET A 71 -2.70 -6.58 13.33
CA MET A 71 -2.20 -7.31 12.16
C MET A 71 -1.10 -8.31 12.54
N GLY A 72 -0.62 -8.31 13.79
CA GLY A 72 0.44 -9.18 14.28
C GLY A 72 1.80 -8.96 13.61
N MET A 73 2.81 -9.64 14.15
CA MET A 73 4.14 -9.74 13.55
C MET A 73 4.46 -11.21 13.30
N PRO A 74 4.69 -11.64 12.04
CA PRO A 74 4.97 -13.03 11.74
C PRO A 74 6.34 -13.44 12.29
N SER A 75 6.46 -14.70 12.72
CA SER A 75 7.72 -15.25 13.23
C SER A 75 8.76 -15.52 12.13
N ASP A 76 8.29 -15.65 10.90
CA ASP A 76 9.04 -15.96 9.68
C ASP A 76 9.20 -14.72 8.76
N GLY A 77 9.28 -13.53 9.35
CA GLY A 77 9.39 -12.27 8.62
C GLY A 77 10.68 -12.14 7.79
N ASP A 78 10.57 -11.45 6.66
CA ASP A 78 11.58 -11.21 5.62
C ASP A 78 11.98 -9.73 5.48
N SER A 79 11.70 -8.88 6.48
CA SER A 79 11.94 -7.42 6.50
C SER A 79 11.22 -6.59 5.43
N SER A 80 10.49 -7.21 4.50
CA SER A 80 9.66 -6.48 3.56
C SER A 80 8.51 -5.77 4.28
N SER A 81 7.97 -4.71 3.68
CA SER A 81 6.80 -4.03 4.22
C SER A 81 5.90 -3.47 3.13
N THR A 82 4.61 -3.34 3.44
CA THR A 82 3.68 -2.56 2.62
C THR A 82 3.02 -1.52 3.50
N LEU A 83 3.03 -0.28 3.03
CA LEU A 83 2.55 0.91 3.70
C LEU A 83 1.37 1.47 2.91
N LEU A 84 0.29 1.78 3.60
CA LEU A 84 -0.86 2.46 3.05
C LEU A 84 -1.18 3.68 3.93
N ASP A 85 -1.05 4.85 3.33
CA ASP A 85 -1.30 6.13 3.98
C ASP A 85 -2.51 6.81 3.34
N PHE A 86 -3.53 7.10 4.13
CA PHE A 86 -4.59 8.03 3.76
C PHE A 86 -4.41 9.30 4.57
N LEU A 87 -4.16 10.41 3.88
CA LEU A 87 -4.08 11.72 4.51
C LEU A 87 -5.45 12.38 4.40
N GLY A 88 -6.04 12.70 5.54
CA GLY A 88 -7.32 13.40 5.62
C GLY A 88 -7.16 14.90 5.39
N ALA A 89 -8.24 15.65 5.60
CA ALA A 89 -8.16 17.11 5.56
C ALA A 89 -7.43 17.67 6.80
N THR A 90 -7.41 16.90 7.89
CA THR A 90 -6.75 17.24 9.15
C THR A 90 -5.97 16.02 9.67
N PRO A 91 -4.90 16.21 10.46
CA PRO A 91 -4.05 15.10 10.91
C PRO A 91 -4.76 14.01 11.73
N ASP A 92 -5.82 14.36 12.47
CA ASP A 92 -6.65 13.40 13.22
C ASP A 92 -7.50 12.47 12.33
N GLN A 93 -7.55 12.76 11.03
CA GLN A 93 -8.22 11.94 10.03
C GLN A 93 -7.24 11.03 9.27
N ASP A 94 -5.94 11.18 9.50
CA ASP A 94 -4.92 10.39 8.84
C ASP A 94 -5.00 8.93 9.29
N VAL A 95 -4.83 8.02 8.33
CA VAL A 95 -4.76 6.59 8.58
C VAL A 95 -3.46 6.07 8.00
N HIS A 96 -2.62 5.54 8.88
CA HIS A 96 -1.34 4.94 8.53
C HIS A 96 -1.40 3.45 8.85
N LEU A 97 -1.30 2.62 7.82
CA LEU A 97 -1.23 1.16 7.96
C LEU A 97 0.12 0.69 7.47
N VAL A 98 0.81 -0.09 8.31
CA VAL A 98 2.09 -0.72 7.96
C VAL A 98 1.98 -2.21 8.24
N VAL A 99 2.13 -3.01 7.20
CA VAL A 99 2.20 -4.48 7.32
C VAL A 99 3.62 -4.92 7.04
N TYR A 100 4.28 -5.40 8.09
CA TYR A 100 5.58 -6.06 8.00
C TYR A 100 5.42 -7.49 7.51
N SER A 101 6.29 -7.86 6.58
CA SER A 101 6.32 -9.16 5.89
C SER A 101 4.93 -9.60 5.45
N PRO A 102 4.30 -8.85 4.52
CA PRO A 102 2.89 -9.05 4.12
C PRO A 102 2.58 -10.43 3.53
N ASN A 103 3.62 -11.17 3.09
CA ASN A 103 3.49 -12.53 2.56
C ASN A 103 3.76 -13.63 3.60
N ALA A 104 4.24 -13.27 4.79
CA ALA A 104 4.53 -14.20 5.88
C ALA A 104 3.31 -14.36 6.80
N SER A 105 3.12 -15.57 7.33
CA SER A 105 1.96 -15.90 8.17
C SER A 105 2.27 -16.84 9.34
N GLY A 106 3.53 -17.25 9.49
CA GLY A 106 3.97 -18.09 10.59
C GLY A 106 3.72 -17.40 11.93
N GLY A 107 3.15 -18.15 12.87
CA GLY A 107 2.89 -17.66 14.23
C GLY A 107 1.68 -16.71 14.36
N LEU A 108 0.99 -16.36 13.27
CA LEU A 108 -0.19 -15.50 13.32
C LEU A 108 -1.46 -16.26 13.72
N SER A 109 -2.34 -15.59 14.47
CA SER A 109 -3.71 -16.04 14.72
C SER A 109 -4.56 -15.97 13.44
N ASP A 110 -5.68 -16.67 13.41
CA ASP A 110 -6.59 -16.63 12.26
C ASP A 110 -7.23 -15.24 12.06
N GLU A 111 -7.44 -14.50 13.15
CA GLU A 111 -7.90 -13.11 13.10
C GLU A 111 -6.86 -12.20 12.43
N GLN A 112 -5.59 -12.32 12.82
CA GLN A 112 -4.48 -11.55 12.22
C GLN A 112 -4.31 -11.88 10.74
N LYS A 113 -4.42 -13.16 10.36
CA LYS A 113 -4.39 -13.57 8.95
C LYS A 113 -5.57 -12.97 8.17
N GLY A 114 -6.77 -12.96 8.75
CA GLY A 114 -7.94 -12.32 8.15
C GLY A 114 -7.78 -10.81 7.96
N ALA A 115 -7.24 -10.11 8.97
CA ALA A 115 -6.93 -8.68 8.88
C ALA A 115 -5.91 -8.39 7.76
N ARG A 116 -4.84 -9.18 7.67
CA ARG A 116 -3.82 -9.07 6.61
C ARG A 116 -4.38 -9.36 5.22
N GLN A 117 -5.26 -10.36 5.10
CA GLN A 117 -5.94 -10.65 3.84
C GLN A 117 -6.78 -9.44 3.38
N ARG A 118 -7.58 -8.86 4.28
CA ARG A 118 -8.37 -7.66 3.99
C ARG A 118 -7.49 -6.47 3.59
N PHE A 119 -6.34 -6.29 4.26
CA PHE A 119 -5.36 -5.27 3.87
C PHE A 119 -4.83 -5.49 2.45
N ASN A 120 -4.45 -6.72 2.10
CA ASN A 120 -3.97 -7.05 0.76
C ASN A 120 -5.06 -6.83 -0.31
N GLU A 121 -6.31 -7.20 -0.01
CA GLU A 121 -7.47 -6.96 -0.88
C GLU A 121 -7.76 -5.47 -1.07
N LEU A 122 -7.62 -4.66 -0.01
CA LEU A 122 -7.73 -3.20 -0.07
C LEU A 122 -6.67 -2.60 -1.00
N CYS A 123 -5.40 -2.96 -0.81
CA CYS A 123 -4.29 -2.52 -1.66
C CYS A 123 -4.52 -2.90 -3.13
N LYS A 124 -4.96 -4.14 -3.38
CA LYS A 124 -5.31 -4.61 -4.73
C LYS A 124 -6.44 -3.79 -5.34
N ARG A 125 -7.53 -3.55 -4.60
CA ARG A 125 -8.67 -2.76 -5.07
C ARG A 125 -8.27 -1.35 -5.50
N LEU A 126 -7.37 -0.70 -4.76
CA LEU A 126 -6.84 0.61 -5.13
C LEU A 126 -6.03 0.56 -6.43
N LEU A 127 -5.16 -0.46 -6.58
CA LEU A 127 -4.34 -0.64 -7.79
C LEU A 127 -5.17 -1.00 -9.04
N ASP A 128 -6.23 -1.78 -8.85
CA ASP A 128 -7.18 -2.20 -9.89
C ASP A 128 -8.16 -1.07 -10.25
N GLY A 129 -8.48 -0.20 -9.29
CA GLY A 129 -9.34 0.98 -9.49
C GLY A 129 -8.66 2.15 -10.20
N PHE A 130 -7.36 2.06 -10.47
CA PHE A 130 -6.62 3.05 -11.25
C PHE A 130 -7.04 3.01 -12.73
N ALA A 131 -7.56 4.12 -13.22
CA ALA A 131 -7.84 4.34 -14.63
C ALA A 131 -6.79 5.29 -15.23
N GLN A 132 -5.96 4.79 -16.15
CA GLN A 132 -4.97 5.62 -16.84
C GLN A 132 -5.65 6.68 -17.71
N ASP A 133 -5.13 7.90 -17.69
CA ASP A 133 -5.56 8.95 -18.62
C ASP A 133 -5.20 8.53 -20.06
N ARG A 134 -6.11 8.78 -21.01
CA ARG A 134 -5.91 8.48 -22.44
C ARG A 134 -5.19 9.60 -23.16
#